data_AF-A0A0T9KL59-F1
#
_entry.id   AF-A0A0T9KL59-F1
#
_cell.length_a   1.000
_cell.length_b   1.000
_cell.length_c   1.000
_cell.angle_alpha   90.00
_cell.angle_beta   90.00
_cell.angle_gamma   90.00
#
_symmetry.space_group_name_H-M   'P 1'
#
loop_
_entity.id
_entity.type
_entity.pdbx_description
1 polymer ?
#
loop_
_entity_poly.entity_id
_entity_poly.type
_entity_poly.pdbx_seq_one_letter_code
_entity_poly.pdbx_strand_id
1 'polypeptide(L)'
;MYDDAKGEITSVARYKIINGKLFEDGYLVLDNSLLSVGMARPKVIISDGVTNLVDCSFEDISDGTWLVEIEHKASIRNLELIPVGKVRVSSNELKMPFECALADITVLARVDSVLKKL
;
A
#
# COMPACT_ATOMS: atom_id res chain seq x y z
N MET A 1 -21.90 -1.85 31.92
CA MET A 1 -22.23 -2.83 30.88
C MET A 1 -21.11 -2.71 29.87
N TYR A 2 -20.17 -3.65 29.86
CA TYR A 2 -19.04 -3.58 28.93
C TYR A 2 -19.59 -3.89 27.54
N ASP A 3 -19.63 -2.88 26.69
CA ASP A 3 -20.10 -3.03 25.32
C ASP A 3 -19.06 -3.84 24.54
N ASP A 4 -19.54 -4.90 23.90
CA ASP A 4 -18.70 -5.91 23.28
C ASP A 4 -17.98 -5.32 22.06
N ALA A 5 -16.65 -5.26 22.09
CA ALA A 5 -15.76 -4.97 20.96
C ALA A 5 -15.89 -5.95 19.76
N LYS A 6 -16.94 -6.77 19.74
CA LYS A 6 -17.20 -7.80 18.72
C LYS A 6 -17.82 -7.24 17.43
N GLY A 7 -18.36 -6.02 17.46
CA GLY A 7 -19.01 -5.40 16.30
C GLY A 7 -18.11 -4.54 15.41
N GLU A 8 -16.93 -4.15 15.89
CA GLU A 8 -16.08 -3.15 15.22
C GLU A 8 -14.76 -3.75 14.72
N ILE A 9 -14.82 -4.97 14.18
CA ILE A 9 -13.64 -5.62 13.58
C ILE A 9 -13.92 -6.07 12.15
N THR A 10 -12.89 -6.00 11.30
CA THR A 10 -12.94 -6.43 9.91
C THR A 10 -11.74 -7.34 9.60
N SER A 11 -12.00 -8.44 8.91
CA SER A 11 -10.94 -9.30 8.34
C SER A 11 -10.50 -8.75 6.99
N VAL A 12 -9.22 -8.40 6.87
CA VAL A 12 -8.62 -7.87 5.64
C VAL A 12 -7.63 -8.87 5.07
N ALA A 13 -7.74 -9.18 3.77
CA ALA A 13 -6.82 -10.09 3.10
C ALA A 13 -5.37 -9.56 3.15
N ARG A 14 -4.44 -10.46 3.50
CA ARG A 14 -3.03 -10.14 3.71
C ARG A 14 -2.19 -10.74 2.60
N TYR A 15 -1.24 -9.97 2.10
CA TYR A 15 -0.29 -10.37 1.09
C TYR A 15 1.15 -10.11 1.57
N LYS A 16 2.09 -10.90 1.06
CA LYS A 16 3.53 -10.67 1.21
C LYS A 16 4.16 -10.38 -0.14
N ILE A 17 5.13 -9.48 -0.17
CA ILE A 17 6.00 -9.31 -1.34
C ILE A 17 7.21 -10.22 -1.15
N ILE A 18 7.37 -11.20 -2.04
CA ILE A 18 8.52 -12.11 -2.07
C ILE A 18 9.13 -12.04 -3.47
N ASN A 19 10.39 -11.62 -3.58
CA ASN A 19 11.09 -11.45 -4.85
C ASN A 19 10.30 -10.58 -5.87
N GLY A 20 9.63 -9.54 -5.39
CA GLY A 20 8.82 -8.64 -6.22
C GLY A 20 7.46 -9.21 -6.64
N LYS A 21 7.02 -10.36 -6.11
CA LYS A 21 5.70 -10.91 -6.39
C LYS A 21 4.80 -10.88 -5.16
N LEU A 22 3.53 -10.58 -5.36
CA LEU A 22 2.51 -10.61 -4.32
C LEU A 22 2.01 -12.04 -4.12
N PHE A 23 2.05 -12.51 -2.88
CA PHE A 23 1.51 -13.80 -2.48
C PHE A 23 0.47 -13.58 -1.40
N GLU A 24 -0.71 -14.15 -1.57
CA GLU A 24 -1.71 -14.16 -0.51
C GLU A 24 -1.20 -14.99 0.68
N ASP A 25 -1.32 -14.43 1.87
CA ASP A 25 -0.75 -14.94 3.11
C ASP A 25 -1.79 -14.79 4.24
N GLY A 26 -3.01 -15.26 3.97
CA GLY A 26 -4.12 -15.26 4.91
C GLY A 26 -4.79 -13.89 5.07
N TYR A 27 -5.14 -13.56 6.31
CA TYR A 27 -5.85 -12.33 6.64
C TYR A 27 -5.35 -11.76 7.96
N LEU A 28 -5.66 -10.48 8.20
CA LEU A 28 -5.43 -9.80 9.45
C LEU A 28 -6.77 -9.23 9.93
N VAL A 29 -7.12 -9.49 11.19
CA VAL A 29 -8.31 -8.94 11.82
C VAL A 29 -7.93 -7.59 12.42
N LEU A 30 -8.55 -6.53 11.91
CA LEU A 30 -8.32 -5.15 12.31
C LEU A 30 -9.55 -4.62 13.03
N ASP A 31 -9.31 -3.72 13.97
CA ASP A 31 -10.36 -2.83 14.46
C ASP A 31 -10.76 -1.86 13.33
N ASN A 32 -12.05 -1.60 13.18
CA ASN A 32 -12.58 -0.75 12.12
C ASN A 32 -12.08 0.70 12.24
N SER A 33 -11.68 1.15 13.43
CA SER A 33 -11.06 2.47 13.63
C SER A 33 -9.73 2.64 12.90
N LEU A 34 -9.09 1.55 12.47
CA LEU A 34 -7.87 1.57 11.67
C LEU A 34 -8.14 1.72 10.16
N LEU A 35 -9.40 1.63 9.72
CA LEU A 35 -9.78 1.82 8.32
C LEU A 35 -10.22 3.26 8.12
N SER A 36 -9.56 3.96 7.20
CA SER A 36 -9.99 5.31 6.80
C SER A 36 -11.39 5.30 6.20
N VAL A 37 -12.15 6.37 6.48
CA VAL A 37 -13.49 6.57 5.92
C VAL A 37 -13.39 6.60 4.38
N GLY A 38 -14.19 5.75 3.72
CA GLY A 38 -14.21 5.64 2.26
C GLY A 38 -13.26 4.61 1.68
N MET A 39 -12.49 3.87 2.50
CA MET A 39 -11.67 2.75 2.03
C MET A 39 -12.57 1.59 1.56
N ALA A 40 -12.69 1.40 0.25
CA ALA A 40 -13.65 0.43 -0.30
C ALA A 40 -13.02 -0.94 -0.60
N ARG A 41 -11.71 -1.03 -0.87
CA ARG A 41 -11.02 -2.30 -1.14
C ARG A 41 -9.72 -2.43 -0.34
N PRO A 42 -9.83 -2.59 1.00
CA PRO A 42 -8.67 -2.74 1.87
C PRO A 42 -7.90 -4.03 1.57
N LYS A 43 -6.57 -3.92 1.59
CA LYS A 43 -5.64 -5.07 1.67
C LYS A 43 -4.51 -4.75 2.63
N VAL A 44 -3.91 -5.78 3.20
CA VAL A 44 -2.68 -5.66 3.99
C VAL A 44 -1.51 -6.18 3.17
N ILE A 45 -0.46 -5.37 3.01
CA ILE A 45 0.77 -5.72 2.30
C ILE A 45 1.95 -5.73 3.26
N ILE A 46 2.58 -6.89 3.45
CA ILE A 46 3.83 -7.03 4.19
C ILE A 46 5.00 -6.94 3.22
N SER A 47 5.87 -5.95 3.43
CA SER A 47 7.16 -5.79 2.75
C SER A 47 8.22 -5.43 3.78
N ASP A 48 9.35 -6.15 3.78
CA ASP A 48 10.53 -5.82 4.59
C ASP A 48 10.24 -5.62 6.09
N GLY A 49 9.34 -6.44 6.64
CA GLY A 49 8.91 -6.37 8.04
C GLY A 49 7.94 -5.22 8.36
N VAL A 50 7.57 -4.41 7.37
CA VAL A 50 6.60 -3.32 7.47
C VAL A 50 5.23 -3.80 6.98
N THR A 51 4.18 -3.52 7.76
CA THR A 51 2.80 -3.85 7.41
C THR A 51 2.11 -2.59 6.88
N ASN A 52 1.67 -2.62 5.63
CA ASN A 52 1.02 -1.50 4.97
C ASN A 52 -0.46 -1.83 4.77
N LEU A 53 -1.36 -1.01 5.31
CA LEU A 53 -2.77 -1.04 4.93
C LEU A 53 -2.92 -0.22 3.65
N VAL A 54 -3.46 -0.84 2.61
CA VAL A 54 -3.59 -0.23 1.29
C VAL A 54 -5.03 -0.26 0.83
N ASP A 55 -5.41 0.72 0.01
CA ASP A 55 -6.69 0.73 -0.69
C ASP A 55 -6.49 0.50 -2.19
N CYS A 56 -7.10 -0.58 -2.70
CA CYS A 56 -7.12 -0.89 -4.12
C CYS A 56 -8.20 -0.12 -4.88
N SER A 57 -9.09 0.61 -4.22
CA SER A 57 -9.97 1.60 -4.85
C SER A 57 -9.35 2.99 -4.74
N PHE A 58 -8.85 3.50 -5.86
CA PHE A 58 -8.39 4.88 -5.99
C PHE A 58 -8.86 5.40 -7.35
N GLU A 59 -9.18 6.70 -7.42
CA GLU A 59 -9.65 7.34 -8.65
C GLU A 59 -8.48 7.96 -9.42
N ASP A 60 -7.65 8.71 -8.71
CA ASP A 60 -6.48 9.39 -9.26
C ASP A 60 -5.21 9.02 -8.50
N ILE A 61 -4.08 9.14 -9.20
CA ILE A 61 -2.74 9.01 -8.62
C ILE A 61 -2.33 10.41 -8.13
N SER A 62 -1.79 10.48 -6.92
CA SER A 62 -1.31 11.70 -6.28
C SER A 62 0.04 11.46 -5.63
N ASP A 63 0.68 12.52 -5.16
CA ASP A 63 1.85 12.40 -4.29
C ASP A 63 1.52 11.54 -3.07
N GLY A 64 2.46 10.69 -2.66
CA GLY A 64 2.30 9.82 -1.50
C GLY A 64 2.98 8.47 -1.66
N THR A 65 2.61 7.53 -0.78
CA THR A 65 3.15 6.16 -0.80
C THR A 65 2.17 5.21 -1.48
N TRP A 66 2.67 4.38 -2.38
CA TRP A 66 1.89 3.52 -3.25
C TRP A 66 2.48 2.12 -3.35
N LEU A 67 1.62 1.13 -3.50
CA LEU A 67 2.01 -0.18 -4.03
C LEU A 67 2.05 -0.05 -5.56
N VAL A 68 3.22 -0.30 -6.14
CA VAL A 68 3.44 -0.20 -7.59
C VAL A 68 4.12 -1.45 -8.11
N GLU A 69 3.93 -1.74 -9.40
CA GLU A 69 4.70 -2.72 -10.16
C GLU A 69 5.60 -2.00 -11.17
N ILE A 70 6.90 -2.30 -11.11
CA ILE A 70 7.94 -1.80 -12.01
C ILE A 70 8.62 -3.02 -12.61
N GLU A 71 8.59 -3.17 -13.94
CA GLU A 71 9.14 -4.34 -14.64
C GLU A 71 8.72 -5.68 -14.00
N HIS A 72 7.42 -5.85 -13.76
CA HIS A 72 6.83 -7.05 -13.15
C HIS A 72 7.26 -7.33 -11.70
N LYS A 73 7.80 -6.33 -11.01
CA LYS A 73 8.15 -6.41 -9.59
C LYS A 73 7.33 -5.41 -8.77
N ALA A 74 6.45 -5.94 -7.94
CA ALA A 74 5.71 -5.23 -6.92
C ALA A 74 6.64 -4.71 -5.82
N SER A 75 6.47 -3.45 -5.43
CA SER A 75 7.16 -2.84 -4.28
C SER A 75 6.36 -1.65 -3.74
N ILE A 76 6.60 -1.29 -2.48
CA ILE A 76 6.08 -0.04 -1.90
C ILE A 76 7.05 1.10 -2.24
N ARG A 77 6.54 2.18 -2.83
CA ARG A 77 7.32 3.34 -3.30
C ARG A 77 6.64 4.65 -2.92
N ASN A 78 7.44 5.70 -2.77
CA ASN A 78 6.89 7.05 -2.77
C ASN A 78 6.87 7.56 -4.22
N LEU A 79 5.75 8.17 -4.59
CA LEU A 79 5.54 8.82 -5.88
C LEU A 79 5.43 10.33 -5.65
N GLU A 80 6.18 11.11 -6.42
CA GLU A 80 6.06 12.56 -6.53
C GLU A 80 5.78 12.90 -7.99
N LEU A 81 4.60 13.44 -8.28
CA LEU A 81 4.18 13.76 -9.64
C LEU A 81 4.98 14.95 -10.18
N ILE A 82 5.41 14.81 -11.42
CA ILE A 82 6.11 15.84 -12.17
C ILE A 82 5.21 16.23 -13.35
N PRO A 83 5.13 17.52 -13.72
CA PRO A 83 4.40 17.94 -14.92
C PRO A 83 4.77 17.13 -16.16
N VAL A 84 3.90 17.16 -17.16
CA VAL A 84 4.03 16.40 -18.43
C VAL A 84 3.97 14.87 -18.27
N GLY A 85 3.26 14.39 -17.25
CA GLY A 85 2.96 12.96 -17.08
C GLY A 85 4.15 12.14 -16.57
N LYS A 86 5.07 12.79 -15.84
CA LYS A 86 6.23 12.12 -15.23
C LYS A 86 6.00 11.89 -13.74
N VAL A 87 6.80 11.02 -13.17
CA VAL A 87 6.80 10.74 -11.73
C VAL A 87 8.21 10.47 -11.26
N ARG A 88 8.58 11.03 -10.11
CA ARG A 88 9.75 10.59 -9.36
C ARG A 88 9.35 9.45 -8.44
N VAL A 89 10.11 8.37 -8.52
CA VAL A 89 9.91 7.15 -7.75
C VAL A 89 11.06 7.00 -6.76
N SER A 90 10.73 6.90 -5.48
CA SER A 90 11.72 6.70 -4.41
C SER A 90 11.32 5.58 -3.46
N SER A 91 12.27 5.14 -2.61
CA SER A 91 12.03 4.16 -1.54
C SER A 91 12.63 4.65 -0.24
N ASN A 92 12.18 4.08 0.87
CA ASN A 92 12.75 4.35 2.20
C ASN A 92 14.15 3.71 2.42
N GLU A 93 14.62 2.89 1.48
CA GLU A 93 15.97 2.33 1.45
C GLU A 93 16.99 3.30 0.83
N LEU A 94 18.29 3.05 1.02
CA LEU A 94 19.42 3.78 0.43
C LEU A 94 19.58 3.57 -1.10
N LYS A 95 18.48 3.51 -1.84
CA LYS A 95 18.47 3.46 -3.31
C LYS A 95 18.21 4.87 -3.83
N MET A 96 18.97 5.29 -4.83
CA MET A 96 18.73 6.59 -5.46
C MET A 96 17.34 6.61 -6.11
N PRO A 97 16.59 7.71 -5.99
CA PRO A 97 15.34 7.88 -6.70
C PRO A 97 15.59 7.97 -8.21
N PHE A 98 14.56 7.67 -8.99
CA PHE A 98 14.60 7.81 -10.45
C PHE A 98 13.32 8.50 -10.95
N GLU A 99 13.35 8.97 -12.18
CA GLU A 99 12.20 9.58 -12.85
C GLU A 99 11.83 8.77 -14.09
N CYS A 100 10.54 8.57 -14.33
CA CYS A 100 10.00 7.89 -15.50
C CYS A 100 8.66 8.51 -15.90
N ALA A 101 8.08 8.08 -17.03
CA ALA A 101 6.69 8.43 -17.31
C ALA A 101 5.80 7.68 -16.31
N LEU A 102 4.70 8.30 -15.88
CA LEU A 102 3.73 7.63 -15.00
C LEU A 102 3.16 6.36 -15.66
N ALA A 103 3.07 6.34 -16.99
CA ALA A 103 2.63 5.19 -17.77
C ALA A 103 3.65 4.03 -17.81
N ASP A 104 4.91 4.26 -17.41
CA ASP A 104 5.95 3.21 -17.38
C ASP A 104 5.86 2.33 -16.12
N ILE A 105 4.98 2.68 -15.18
CA ILE A 105 4.73 1.92 -13.95
C ILE A 105 3.24 1.57 -13.83
N THR A 106 2.94 0.46 -13.16
CA THR A 106 1.55 0.14 -12.81
C THR A 106 1.31 0.48 -11.35
N VAL A 107 0.37 1.40 -11.08
CA VAL A 107 -0.06 1.71 -9.71
C VAL A 107 -1.17 0.74 -9.31
N LEU A 108 -1.00 0.05 -8.19
CA LEU A 108 -1.87 -1.05 -7.76
C LEU A 108 -2.77 -0.69 -6.58
N ALA A 109 -2.27 0.12 -5.65
CA ALA A 109 -3.02 0.56 -4.47
C ALA A 109 -2.36 1.78 -3.82
N ARG A 110 -3.17 2.63 -3.20
CA ARG A 110 -2.68 3.70 -2.32
C ARG A 110 -2.33 3.13 -0.95
N VAL A 111 -1.19 3.49 -0.37
CA VAL A 111 -0.91 3.17 1.03
C VAL A 111 -1.63 4.19 1.90
N ASP A 112 -2.50 3.70 2.78
CA ASP A 112 -3.27 4.52 3.69
C ASP A 112 -2.56 4.69 5.03
N SER A 113 -2.09 3.57 5.59
CA SER A 113 -1.52 3.52 6.93
C SER A 113 -0.37 2.50 7.01
N VAL A 114 0.59 2.75 7.89
CA VAL A 114 1.78 1.90 8.08
C VAL A 114 1.90 1.49 9.54
N LEU A 115 1.92 0.18 9.78
CA LEU A 115 2.25 -0.41 11.07
C LEU A 115 3.68 -0.96 11.02
N LYS A 116 4.56 -0.36 11.83
CA LYS A 116 5.95 -0.77 12.00
C LYS A 116 6.20 -1.23 13.42
N LYS A 117 6.77 -2.43 13.57
CA LYS A 117 7.27 -2.91 14.86
C LYS A 117 8.63 -2.24 15.12
N LEU A 118 8.80 -1.71 16.33
CA LEU A 118 10.06 -1.13 16.81
C LEU A 118 10.90 -2.19 17.51
#